data_AF-A0A2S5GXC6-F1
#
_entry.id   AF-A0A2S5GXC6-F1
#
_cell.length_a   1.000
_cell.length_b   1.000
_cell.length_c   1.000
_cell.angle_alpha   90.00
_cell.angle_beta   90.00
_cell.angle_gamma   90.00
#
_symmetry.space_group_name_H-M   'P 1'
#
loop_
_entity.id
_entity.type
_entity.pdbx_description
1 polymer ?
#
loop_
_entity_poly.entity_id
_entity_poly.type
_entity_poly.pdbx_seq_one_letter_code
_entity_poly.pdbx_strand_id
1 'polypeptide(L)'
;MPYENQRELPVLIGQVLAEVTATGDRIDFKTTDGKQYCMLHNQDCCESVSIESIVGDLNDLIGEPILVAEEVSSEGEPPPASEGSEWGGPESFTWTFYKLATRKGYVDIRWYGSSNGYYSESVDFYEILPEA
;
A
#
# COMPACT_ATOMS: atom_id res chain seq x y z
N MET A 1 15.21 5.73 -10.63
CA MET A 1 14.16 4.94 -11.31
C MET A 1 12.99 5.90 -11.52
N PRO A 2 12.49 6.12 -12.73
CA PRO A 2 11.53 7.18 -12.97
C PRO A 2 10.14 6.71 -12.50
N TYR A 3 9.84 6.92 -11.22
CA TYR A 3 8.49 6.82 -10.66
C TYR A 3 7.66 8.05 -11.07
N GLU A 4 7.64 8.40 -12.37
CA GLU A 4 7.08 9.67 -12.86
C GLU A 4 5.55 9.67 -13.02
N ASN A 5 4.83 8.65 -12.54
CA ASN A 5 3.36 8.66 -12.57
C ASN A 5 2.78 8.12 -11.26
N GLN A 6 2.86 8.93 -10.20
CA GLN A 6 2.02 8.68 -9.03
C GLN A 6 0.55 8.70 -9.44
N ARG A 7 -0.20 7.70 -8.98
CA ARG A 7 -1.62 7.52 -9.24
C ARG A 7 -2.32 7.32 -7.91
N GLU A 8 -3.63 7.50 -7.93
CA GLU A 8 -4.49 7.06 -6.83
C GLU A 8 -5.00 5.65 -7.11
N LEU A 9 -5.18 4.85 -6.06
CA LEU A 9 -5.68 3.48 -6.17
C LEU A 9 -6.98 3.32 -7.01
N PRO A 10 -7.95 4.27 -7.00
CA PRO A 10 -9.15 4.20 -7.81
C PRO A 10 -8.93 4.05 -9.32
N VAL A 11 -7.72 4.33 -9.85
CA VAL A 11 -7.38 4.05 -11.26
C VAL A 11 -7.54 2.57 -11.64
N LEU A 12 -7.47 1.67 -10.65
CA LEU A 12 -7.69 0.24 -10.86
C LEU A 12 -9.15 -0.12 -11.11
N ILE A 13 -10.13 0.74 -10.75
CA ILE A 13 -11.55 0.46 -10.96
C ILE A 13 -11.82 0.24 -12.45
N GLY A 14 -12.43 -0.91 -12.78
CA GLY A 14 -12.71 -1.35 -14.14
C GLY A 14 -11.53 -2.02 -14.86
N GLN A 15 -10.30 -1.95 -14.31
CA GLN A 15 -9.17 -2.71 -14.85
C GLN A 15 -9.32 -4.21 -14.52
N VAL A 16 -8.81 -5.05 -15.42
CA VAL A 16 -8.73 -6.50 -15.21
C VAL A 16 -7.27 -6.84 -14.92
N LEU A 17 -7.00 -7.43 -13.76
CA LEU A 17 -5.65 -7.82 -13.37
C LEU A 17 -5.32 -9.20 -13.93
N ALA A 18 -4.12 -9.33 -14.51
CA ALA A 18 -3.53 -10.59 -14.94
C ALA A 18 -2.73 -11.25 -13.81
N GLU A 19 -2.10 -10.45 -12.95
CA GLU A 19 -1.21 -10.91 -11.89
C GLU A 19 -1.16 -9.88 -10.76
N VAL A 20 -1.10 -10.37 -9.52
CA VAL A 20 -0.88 -9.56 -8.32
C VAL A 20 0.11 -10.29 -7.42
N THR A 21 1.22 -9.63 -7.08
CA THR A 21 2.31 -10.25 -6.31
C THR A 21 2.76 -9.33 -5.18
N ALA A 22 2.77 -9.84 -3.95
CA ALA A 22 3.31 -9.14 -2.79
C ALA A 22 4.68 -9.72 -2.43
N THR A 23 5.72 -8.86 -2.38
CA THR A 23 7.10 -9.26 -2.05
C THR A 23 7.73 -8.26 -1.09
N GLY A 24 7.98 -8.68 0.15
CA GLY A 24 8.54 -7.77 1.17
C GLY A 24 7.61 -6.59 1.40
N ASP A 25 8.10 -5.38 1.16
CA ASP A 25 7.39 -4.10 1.32
C ASP A 25 6.90 -3.53 -0.02
N ARG A 26 6.49 -4.41 -0.94
CA ARG A 26 6.04 -4.03 -2.28
C ARG A 26 4.89 -4.92 -2.75
N ILE A 27 3.93 -4.33 -3.44
CA ILE A 27 2.87 -5.05 -4.14
C ILE A 27 2.81 -4.59 -5.59
N ASP A 28 2.94 -5.55 -6.50
CA ASP A 28 2.89 -5.35 -7.95
C ASP A 28 1.55 -5.78 -8.51
N PHE A 29 0.98 -4.96 -9.37
CA PHE A 29 -0.27 -5.20 -10.10
C PHE A 29 0.00 -5.14 -11.59
N LYS A 30 -0.35 -6.20 -12.32
CA LYS A 30 -0.24 -6.22 -13.77
C LYS A 30 -1.63 -6.38 -14.38
N THR A 31 -2.01 -5.50 -15.28
CA THR A 31 -3.30 -5.58 -15.98
C THR A 31 -3.20 -6.44 -17.23
N THR A 32 -4.34 -6.93 -17.72
CA THR A 32 -4.41 -7.69 -18.99
C THR A 32 -4.13 -6.82 -20.22
N ASP A 33 -4.28 -5.49 -20.11
CA ASP A 33 -3.96 -4.53 -21.18
C ASP A 33 -2.48 -4.10 -21.19
N GLY A 34 -1.66 -4.66 -20.30
CA GLY A 34 -0.21 -4.49 -20.29
C GLY A 34 0.31 -3.38 -19.38
N LYS A 35 -0.55 -2.63 -18.70
CA LYS A 35 -0.15 -1.66 -17.68
C LYS A 35 0.37 -2.38 -16.44
N GLN A 36 1.27 -1.71 -15.74
CA GLN A 36 1.85 -2.18 -14.50
C GLN A 36 1.74 -1.08 -13.47
N TYR A 37 1.32 -1.46 -12.26
CA TYR A 37 1.26 -0.56 -11.12
C TYR A 37 2.01 -1.18 -9.95
N CYS A 38 2.52 -0.33 -9.08
CA CYS A 38 3.27 -0.76 -7.91
C CYS A 38 2.89 0.08 -6.71
N MET A 39 2.64 -0.60 -5.59
CA MET A 39 2.51 -0.01 -4.27
C MET A 39 3.80 -0.28 -3.49
N LEU A 40 4.47 0.78 -3.05
CA LEU A 40 5.72 0.67 -2.29
C LEU A 40 5.89 1.91 -1.41
N HIS A 41 6.71 1.81 -0.37
CA HIS A 41 7.18 2.97 0.37
C HIS A 41 8.73 3.01 0.32
N ASN A 42 9.29 4.17 -0.03
CA ASN A 42 10.73 4.38 -0.02
C ASN A 42 11.15 4.82 1.39
N GLN A 43 11.65 3.88 2.20
CA GLN A 43 12.07 4.16 3.58
C GLN A 43 13.15 5.26 3.64
N ASP A 44 12.93 6.31 4.43
CA ASP A 44 13.97 7.21 4.93
C ASP A 44 14.48 6.83 6.34
N CYS A 45 15.49 7.55 6.87
CA CYS A 45 16.27 7.15 8.07
C CYS A 45 15.47 6.81 9.33
N CYS A 46 14.30 7.41 9.46
CA CYS A 46 13.64 7.64 10.73
C CYS A 46 12.13 7.43 10.63
N GLU A 47 11.70 6.78 9.55
CA GLU A 47 10.37 6.24 9.34
C GLU A 47 10.46 4.73 9.06
N SER A 48 9.36 4.05 9.32
CA SER A 48 9.19 2.64 8.97
C SER A 48 7.77 2.44 8.47
N VAL A 49 7.61 2.14 7.18
CA VAL A 49 6.30 1.83 6.57
C VAL A 49 6.33 0.45 5.91
N SER A 50 5.55 -0.50 6.42
CA SER A 50 5.58 -1.90 5.94
C SER A 50 4.20 -2.50 5.82
N ILE A 51 4.09 -3.59 5.05
CA ILE A 51 2.85 -4.35 4.93
C ILE A 51 2.62 -5.12 6.23
N GLU A 52 1.61 -4.71 7.00
CA GLU A 52 1.26 -5.33 8.28
C GLU A 52 0.42 -6.60 8.05
N SER A 53 -0.52 -6.57 7.10
CA SER A 53 -1.33 -7.75 6.78
C SER A 53 -2.05 -7.64 5.44
N ILE A 54 -2.27 -8.78 4.79
CA ILE A 54 -3.17 -8.94 3.65
C ILE A 54 -4.27 -9.91 4.06
N VAL A 55 -5.52 -9.47 4.03
CA VAL A 55 -6.71 -10.28 4.34
C VAL A 55 -7.48 -10.54 3.06
N GLY A 56 -7.79 -11.81 2.79
CA GLY A 56 -8.38 -12.26 1.52
C GLY A 56 -7.37 -13.01 0.65
N ASP A 57 -7.79 -13.43 -0.55
CA ASP A 57 -6.91 -14.09 -1.53
C ASP A 57 -6.60 -13.12 -2.67
N LEU A 58 -5.32 -12.83 -2.92
CA LEU A 58 -4.90 -11.98 -4.04
C LEU A 58 -5.36 -12.52 -5.40
N ASN A 59 -5.55 -13.85 -5.52
CA ASN A 59 -6.08 -14.47 -6.73
C ASN A 59 -7.54 -14.08 -7.02
N ASP A 60 -8.30 -13.63 -6.02
CA ASP A 60 -9.67 -13.13 -6.23
C ASP A 60 -9.66 -11.82 -7.02
N LEU A 61 -8.54 -11.10 -7.06
CA LEU A 61 -8.40 -9.87 -7.84
C LEU A 61 -8.08 -10.13 -9.33
N ILE A 62 -7.73 -11.36 -9.70
CA ILE A 62 -7.24 -11.71 -11.03
C ILE A 62 -8.39 -12.12 -11.97
N GLY A 63 -8.36 -11.65 -13.20
CA GLY A 63 -9.23 -12.09 -14.30
C GLY A 63 -10.65 -11.52 -14.30
N GLU A 64 -11.02 -10.68 -13.32
CA GLU A 64 -12.28 -9.94 -13.27
C GLU A 64 -12.01 -8.44 -13.09
N PRO A 65 -12.92 -7.55 -13.54
CA PRO A 65 -12.79 -6.13 -13.30
C PRO A 65 -12.81 -5.81 -11.80
N ILE A 66 -11.89 -4.94 -11.37
CA ILE A 66 -11.90 -4.37 -10.02
C ILE A 66 -13.13 -3.46 -9.89
N LEU A 67 -13.93 -3.70 -8.85
CA LEU A 67 -15.17 -2.97 -8.56
C LEU A 67 -15.00 -1.97 -7.42
N VAL A 68 -14.08 -2.27 -6.50
CA VAL A 68 -13.74 -1.41 -5.36
C VAL A 68 -12.23 -1.25 -5.34
N ALA A 69 -11.77 -0.03 -5.19
CA ALA A 69 -10.36 0.32 -4.99
C ALA A 69 -10.32 1.60 -4.16
N GLU A 70 -10.22 1.45 -2.85
CA GLU A 70 -10.31 2.55 -1.88
C GLU A 70 -9.08 2.59 -1.00
N GLU A 71 -8.62 3.80 -0.66
CA GLU A 71 -7.60 4.05 0.34
C GLU A 71 -8.25 4.72 1.55
N VAL A 72 -7.99 4.19 2.74
CA VAL A 72 -8.46 4.76 4.00
C VAL A 72 -7.30 4.76 4.98
N SER A 73 -6.89 5.93 5.46
CA SER A 73 -5.91 6.06 6.52
C SER A 73 -6.58 6.27 7.88
N SER A 74 -5.94 5.76 8.91
CA SER A 74 -6.27 6.01 10.31
C SER A 74 -4.98 6.40 11.02
N GLU A 75 -4.88 7.68 11.35
CA GLU A 75 -3.83 8.22 12.20
C GLU A 75 -4.21 7.97 13.67
N GLY A 76 -3.21 7.80 14.53
CA GLY A 76 -3.42 7.76 15.98
C GLY A 76 -2.27 8.42 16.72
N GLU A 77 -2.55 8.90 17.93
CA GLU A 77 -1.49 9.33 18.85
C GLU A 77 -0.81 8.08 19.46
N PRO A 78 0.53 8.03 19.52
CA PRO A 78 1.24 7.00 20.26
C PRO A 78 0.63 6.82 21.66
N PRO A 79 0.44 5.59 22.15
CA PRO A 79 0.24 5.42 23.59
C PRO A 79 1.41 6.14 24.31
N PRO A 80 1.15 6.82 25.45
CA PRO A 80 2.19 7.53 26.17
C PRO A 80 3.39 6.60 26.34
N ALA A 81 4.58 7.10 25.99
CA ALA A 81 5.81 6.29 25.91
C ALA A 81 5.84 5.29 27.06
N SER A 82 5.80 3.99 26.72
CA SER A 82 5.87 2.94 27.73
C SER A 82 7.10 3.17 28.58
N GLU A 83 6.94 3.29 29.91
CA GLU A 83 8.05 3.43 30.84
C GLU A 83 9.04 2.27 30.60
N GLY A 84 10.13 2.55 29.88
CA GLY A 84 11.11 1.53 29.47
C GLY A 84 11.74 1.67 28.08
N SER A 85 11.21 2.51 27.17
CA SER A 85 11.93 2.80 25.92
C SER A 85 13.02 3.84 26.18
N GLU A 86 14.29 3.43 26.27
CA GLU A 86 15.44 4.34 26.45
C GLU A 86 15.57 5.41 25.34
N TRP A 87 14.86 5.21 24.22
CA TRP A 87 14.91 6.07 23.02
C TRP A 87 13.60 6.81 22.69
N GLY A 88 12.56 6.67 23.53
CA GLY A 88 11.21 7.12 23.17
C GLY A 88 10.57 6.21 22.12
N GLY A 89 9.26 5.98 22.20
CA GLY A 89 8.52 5.33 21.12
C GLY A 89 8.42 6.22 19.87
N PRO A 90 7.83 5.74 18.76
CA PRO A 90 7.49 6.61 17.63
C PRO A 90 6.60 7.76 18.10
N GLU A 91 6.80 8.96 17.53
CA GLU A 91 6.00 10.15 17.87
C GLU A 91 4.69 10.22 17.06
N SER A 92 4.60 9.46 15.97
CA SER A 92 3.39 9.26 15.19
C SER A 92 3.32 7.85 14.61
N PHE A 93 2.09 7.40 14.34
CA PHE A 93 1.85 6.20 13.55
C PHE A 93 0.59 6.36 12.70
N THR A 94 0.56 5.64 11.59
CA THR A 94 -0.55 5.62 10.64
C THR A 94 -0.80 4.20 10.16
N TRP A 95 -2.05 3.77 10.22
CA TRP A 95 -2.48 2.58 9.48
C TRP A 95 -3.16 3.01 8.19
N THR A 96 -2.68 2.51 7.06
CA THR A 96 -3.31 2.74 5.75
C THR A 96 -3.90 1.44 5.23
N PHE A 97 -5.18 1.48 4.88
CA PHE A 97 -5.96 0.36 4.40
C PHE A 97 -6.28 0.55 2.92
N TYR A 98 -5.89 -0.42 2.11
CA TYR A 98 -6.25 -0.50 0.70
C TYR A 98 -7.26 -1.61 0.49
N LYS A 99 -8.47 -1.23 0.07
CA LYS A 99 -9.61 -2.12 -0.09
C LYS A 99 -9.84 -2.38 -1.55
N LEU A 100 -9.68 -3.62 -1.97
CA LEU A 100 -9.83 -4.06 -3.35
C LEU A 100 -10.91 -5.14 -3.42
N ALA A 101 -11.75 -5.10 -4.45
CA ALA A 101 -12.76 -6.14 -4.63
C ALA A 101 -13.07 -6.42 -6.10
N THR A 102 -13.39 -7.68 -6.39
CA THR A 102 -14.01 -8.10 -7.65
C THR A 102 -15.31 -8.83 -7.34
N ARG A 103 -15.92 -9.47 -8.34
CA ARG A 103 -17.03 -10.41 -8.12
C ARG A 103 -16.61 -11.71 -7.42
N LYS A 104 -15.31 -12.02 -7.37
CA LYS A 104 -14.80 -13.26 -6.77
C LYS A 104 -14.61 -13.13 -5.26
N GLY A 105 -14.18 -11.95 -4.80
CA GLY A 105 -13.87 -11.72 -3.40
C GLY A 105 -13.35 -10.30 -3.11
N TYR A 106 -12.92 -10.13 -1.87
CA TYR A 106 -12.40 -8.88 -1.32
C TYR A 106 -10.99 -9.12 -0.79
N VAL A 107 -10.12 -8.13 -0.98
CA VAL A 107 -8.78 -8.10 -0.41
C VAL A 107 -8.60 -6.77 0.32
N ASP A 108 -8.24 -6.86 1.59
CA ASP A 108 -7.85 -5.73 2.43
C ASP A 108 -6.34 -5.81 2.69
N ILE A 109 -5.59 -4.84 2.20
CA ILE A 109 -4.16 -4.69 2.46
C ILE A 109 -3.99 -3.60 3.50
N ARG A 110 -3.28 -3.91 4.57
CA ARG A 110 -2.99 -2.97 5.65
C ARG A 110 -1.50 -2.69 5.71
N TRP A 111 -1.16 -1.42 5.68
CA TRP A 111 0.17 -0.90 5.91
C TRP A 111 0.24 -0.24 7.27
N TYR A 112 1.37 -0.43 7.95
CA TYR A 112 1.69 0.25 9.19
C TYR A 112 2.89 1.17 8.93
N GLY A 113 2.68 2.46 9.11
CA GLY A 113 3.70 3.49 9.10
C GLY A 113 3.96 4.02 10.50
N SER A 114 5.22 4.27 10.84
CA SER A 114 5.60 4.96 12.07
C SER A 114 6.81 5.85 11.83
N SER A 115 6.81 7.03 12.45
CA SER A 115 7.93 7.97 12.36
C SER A 115 8.15 8.71 13.68
N ASN A 116 9.21 9.51 13.73
CA ASN A 116 9.47 10.44 14.82
C ASN A 116 8.69 11.78 14.67
N GLY A 117 7.62 11.81 13.88
CA GLY A 117 6.77 12.99 13.70
C GLY A 117 7.24 13.99 12.63
N TYR A 118 8.37 13.72 11.95
CA TYR A 118 8.91 14.61 10.90
C TYR A 118 8.83 14.04 9.47
N TYR A 119 8.42 12.78 9.32
CA TYR A 119 8.46 12.05 8.04
C TYR A 119 7.07 11.50 7.66
N SER A 120 6.89 11.14 6.39
CA SER A 120 5.58 10.81 5.82
C SER A 120 5.32 9.31 5.87
N GLU A 121 4.31 8.90 6.63
CA GLU A 121 3.94 7.49 6.79
C GLU A 121 3.06 6.94 5.63
N SER A 122 2.93 7.72 4.55
CA SER A 122 2.12 7.39 3.37
C SER A 122 2.77 6.34 2.48
N VAL A 123 1.94 5.51 1.85
CA VAL A 123 2.37 4.52 0.87
C VAL A 123 2.15 5.10 -0.52
N ASP A 124 3.16 4.97 -1.38
CA ASP A 124 3.05 5.48 -2.74
C ASP A 124 2.49 4.42 -3.68
N PHE A 125 1.67 4.87 -4.63
CA PHE A 125 1.13 4.06 -5.71
C PHE A 125 1.54 4.67 -7.06
N TYR A 126 2.25 3.90 -7.88
CA TYR A 126 2.82 4.35 -9.15
C TYR A 126 2.36 3.48 -10.31
N GLU A 127 2.20 4.10 -11.48
CA GLU A 127 2.17 3.41 -12.78
C GLU A 127 3.61 3.26 -13.30
N ILE A 128 4.03 2.03 -13.61
CA ILE A 128 5.35 1.73 -14.19
C ILE A 128 5.25 1.90 -15.70
N LEU A 129 5.95 2.91 -16.22
CA LEU A 129 6.11 3.07 -17.67
C LEU A 129 7.06 2.00 -18.22
N PRO A 130 6.74 1.38 -19.37
CA PRO A 130 7.68 0.50 -20.04
C PRO A 130 8.95 1.28 -20.42
N GLU A 131 10.12 0.65 -20.26
CA GLU A 131 11.37 1.17 -20.81
C GLU A 131 11.21 1.32 -22.34
N ALA A 132 11.51 2.52 -22.85
CA ALA A 132 11.39 2.87 -24.27
C ALA A 132 12.49 2.23 -25.13
#